data_AF-A0A9D0RBP5-F1
#
_entry.id   AF-A0A9D0RBP5-F1
#
_cell.length_a   1.000
_cell.length_b   1.000
_cell.length_c   1.000
_cell.angle_alpha   90.00
_cell.angle_beta   90.00
_cell.angle_gamma   90.00
#
_symmetry.space_group_name_H-M   'P 1'
#
loop_
_entity.id
_entity.type
_entity.pdbx_description
1 polymer ?
#
loop_
_entity_poly.entity_id
_entity_poly.type
_entity_poly.pdbx_seq_one_letter_code
_entity_poly.pdbx_strand_id
1 'polypeptide(L)' 'MQINSALGNALHGINNGMSDLRSHAADIASVKNAKGTDLSGLTAPLVEMQSAQTQVQASAAMMKTVDETLGSLLDEYA' A
#
# COMPACT_ATOMS: atom_id res chain seq x y z
N MET A 1 -7.67 17.84 14.63
CA MET A 1 -6.97 16.64 15.12
C MET A 1 -7.25 15.40 14.27
N GLN A 2 -8.51 15.08 13.90
CA GLN A 2 -8.89 13.92 13.08
C GLN A 2 -8.23 13.87 11.67
N ILE A 3 -8.15 15.00 10.97
CA ILE A 3 -7.54 15.06 9.61
C ILE A 3 -6.03 14.82 9.67
N ASN A 4 -5.34 15.39 10.67
CA ASN A 4 -3.89 15.18 10.82
C ASN A 4 -3.57 13.71 11.18
N SER A 5 -4.40 13.06 11.99
CA SER A 5 -4.27 11.61 12.25
C SER A 5 -4.59 10.76 11.02
N ALA A 6 -5.58 11.14 10.21
CA ALA A 6 -5.91 10.43 8.97
C ALA A 6 -4.76 10.54 7.94
N LEU A 7 -4.16 11.72 7.78
CA LEU A 7 -3.00 11.94 6.93
C LEU A 7 -1.78 11.13 7.41
N GLY A 8 -1.49 11.15 8.71
CA GLY A 8 -0.41 10.38 9.29
C GLY A 8 -0.58 8.86 9.09
N ASN A 9 -1.80 8.36 9.25
CA ASN A 9 -2.13 6.95 9.02
C ASN A 9 -2.04 6.57 7.54
N ALA A 10 -2.50 7.44 6.63
CA ALA A 10 -2.39 7.24 5.20
C ALA A 10 -0.92 7.16 4.75
N LEU A 11 -0.08 8.08 5.21
CA LEU A 11 1.36 8.07 4.91
C LEU A 11 2.04 6.81 5.47
N HIS A 12 1.71 6.41 6.71
CA HIS A 12 2.20 5.15 7.27
C HIS A 12 1.76 3.94 6.45
N GLY A 13 0.49 3.90 6.03
CA GLY A 13 -0.05 2.80 5.23
C GLY A 13 0.61 2.68 3.86
N ILE A 14 0.88 3.82 3.19
CA ILE A 14 1.63 3.86 1.93
C ILE A 14 3.05 3.35 2.14
N ASN A 15 3.76 3.85 3.14
CA ASN A 15 5.16 3.48 3.39
C ASN A 15 5.31 1.99 3.72
N ASN A 16 4.45 1.47 4.60
CA ASN A 16 4.45 0.05 4.99
C ASN A 16 4.09 -0.82 3.78
N GLY A 17 3.00 -0.53 3.09
CA GLY A 17 2.57 -1.31 1.93
C GLY A 17 3.60 -1.31 0.79
N MET A 18 4.34 -0.20 0.58
CA MET A 18 5.43 -0.15 -0.38
C MET A 18 6.65 -0.96 0.06
N SER A 19 6.93 -1.04 1.35
CA SER A 19 7.98 -1.92 1.89
C SER A 19 7.61 -3.40 1.68
N ASP A 20 6.37 -3.76 2.00
CA ASP A 20 5.86 -5.12 1.87
C ASP A 20 5.81 -5.56 0.41
N LEU A 21 5.36 -4.69 -0.51
CA LEU A 21 5.42 -4.94 -1.95
C LEU A 21 6.82 -5.27 -2.44
N ARG A 22 7.84 -4.54 -1.95
CA ARG A 22 9.24 -4.80 -2.32
C ARG A 22 9.74 -6.12 -1.75
N SER A 23 9.35 -6.46 -0.51
CA SER A 23 9.70 -7.73 0.12
C SER A 23 9.10 -8.91 -0.66
N HIS A 24 7.80 -8.89 -0.89
CA HIS A 24 7.11 -9.98 -1.60
C HIS A 24 7.58 -10.11 -3.05
N ALA A 25 7.92 -9.00 -3.72
CA ALA A 25 8.54 -9.04 -5.05
C ALA A 25 9.91 -9.73 -5.03
N ALA A 26 10.72 -9.51 -3.98
CA ALA A 26 11.99 -10.19 -3.80
C ALA A 26 11.78 -11.70 -3.53
N ASP A 27 10.78 -12.06 -2.72
CA ASP A 27 10.42 -13.46 -2.46
C ASP A 27 9.99 -14.18 -3.75
N ILE A 28 9.14 -13.55 -4.56
CA ILE A 28 8.75 -14.04 -5.90
C ILE A 28 9.97 -14.26 -6.79
N ALA A 29 10.88 -13.28 -6.85
CA ALA A 29 12.09 -13.37 -7.64
C ALA A 29 13.01 -14.50 -7.13
N SER A 30 13.08 -14.72 -5.82
CA SER A 30 13.87 -15.79 -5.20
C SER A 30 13.35 -17.18 -5.58
N VAL A 31 12.02 -17.39 -5.54
CA VAL A 31 11.38 -18.65 -5.94
C VAL A 31 11.63 -18.94 -7.42
N LYS A 32 11.59 -17.92 -8.27
CA LYS A 32 11.89 -18.04 -9.70
C LYS A 32 13.36 -18.43 -9.97
N ASN A 33 14.29 -17.99 -9.13
CA ASN A 33 15.72 -18.24 -9.27
C ASN A 33 16.19 -19.53 -8.59
N ALA A 34 15.41 -20.08 -7.64
CA ALA A 34 15.64 -21.39 -7.05
C ALA A 34 15.49 -22.46 -8.15
N LYS A 35 16.59 -23.18 -8.42
CA LYS A 35 16.74 -24.08 -9.57
C LYS A 35 15.64 -25.15 -9.62
N GLY A 36 14.72 -24.99 -10.56
CA GLY A 36 13.90 -26.05 -11.13
C GLY A 36 12.43 -26.00 -10.73
N THR A 37 11.60 -25.38 -11.60
CA THR A 37 10.15 -25.58 -11.85
C THR A 37 9.17 -25.70 -10.67
N ASP A 38 9.62 -25.68 -9.42
CA ASP A 38 8.80 -25.79 -8.23
C ASP A 38 8.24 -24.41 -7.88
N LEU A 39 7.07 -24.14 -8.45
CA LEU A 39 6.31 -22.93 -8.22
C LEU A 39 5.40 -23.04 -7.00
N SER A 40 5.47 -24.13 -6.23
CA SER A 40 4.58 -24.34 -5.07
C SER A 40 4.74 -23.24 -4.00
N GLY A 41 5.93 -22.65 -3.90
CA GLY A 41 6.23 -21.52 -3.03
C GLY A 41 5.78 -20.15 -3.55
N LEU A 42 5.19 -20.05 -4.74
CA LEU A 42 4.85 -18.77 -5.37
C LEU A 42 3.47 -18.23 -4.94
N THR A 43 2.54 -19.11 -4.55
CA THR A 43 1.16 -18.73 -4.23
C THR A 43 1.08 -17.75 -3.06
N ALA A 44 1.76 -18.03 -1.96
CA ALA A 44 1.76 -17.17 -0.77
C ALA A 44 2.29 -15.76 -1.06
N PRO A 45 3.51 -15.56 -1.61
CA PRO A 45 4.04 -14.22 -1.84
C PRO A 45 3.25 -13.45 -2.92
N LEU A 46 2.57 -14.12 -3.87
CA LEU A 46 1.65 -13.45 -4.80
C LEU A 46 0.40 -12.90 -4.09
N VAL A 47 -0.22 -13.69 -3.21
CA VAL A 47 -1.39 -13.25 -2.43
C VAL A 47 -1.01 -12.12 -1.48
N GLU A 48 0.13 -12.24 -0.81
CA GLU A 48 0.65 -11.20 0.08
C GLU A 48 0.97 -9.91 -0.69
N MET A 49 1.57 -10.01 -1.88
CA MET A 49 1.79 -8.86 -2.76
C MET A 49 0.47 -8.16 -3.15
N GLN A 50 -0.59 -8.91 -3.45
CA GLN A 50 -1.91 -8.34 -3.76
C GLN A 50 -2.53 -7.64 -2.54
N SER A 51 -2.34 -8.19 -1.35
CA SER A 51 -2.78 -7.56 -0.09
C SER A 51 -2.05 -6.24 0.15
N ALA A 52 -0.71 -6.24 0.02
CA ALA A 52 0.10 -5.04 0.15
C ALA A 52 -0.28 -3.96 -0.89
N GLN A 53 -0.57 -4.35 -2.14
CA GLN A 53 -1.08 -3.45 -3.16
C GLN A 53 -2.42 -2.81 -2.75
N THR A 54 -3.34 -3.62 -2.22
CA THR A 54 -4.65 -3.15 -1.75
C THR A 54 -4.51 -2.15 -0.59
N GLN A 55 -3.57 -2.39 0.32
CA GLN A 55 -3.26 -1.47 1.43
C GLN A 55 -2.72 -0.12 0.94
N VAL A 56 -1.82 -0.13 -0.04
CA VAL A 56 -1.31 1.13 -0.64
C VAL A 56 -2.45 1.89 -1.31
N GLN A 57 -3.31 1.20 -2.08
CA GLN A 57 -4.46 1.82 -2.76
C GLN A 57 -5.46 2.43 -1.76
N ALA A 58 -5.80 1.70 -0.70
CA ALA A 58 -6.68 2.20 0.35
C ALA A 58 -6.09 3.43 1.06
N SER A 59 -4.79 3.41 1.32
CA SER A 59 -4.09 4.54 1.96
C SER A 59 -4.01 5.76 1.04
N ALA A 60 -3.80 5.56 -0.26
CA ALA A 60 -3.85 6.63 -1.26
C ALA A 60 -5.27 7.22 -1.39
N ALA A 61 -6.32 6.39 -1.33
CA ALA A 61 -7.69 6.86 -1.32
C ALA A 61 -7.99 7.70 -0.07
N MET A 62 -7.55 7.28 1.11
CA MET A 62 -7.66 8.09 2.34
C MET A 62 -6.94 9.44 2.21
N MET A 63 -5.74 9.46 1.62
CA MET A 63 -5.01 10.70 1.38
C MET A 63 -5.76 11.65 0.43
N LYS A 64 -6.35 11.11 -0.64
CA LYS A 64 -7.21 11.87 -1.57
C LYS A 64 -8.44 12.44 -0.87
N THR A 65 -9.11 11.66 -0.05
CA THR A 65 -10.26 12.14 0.73
C THR A 65 -9.86 13.23 1.72
N VAL A 66 -8.69 13.12 2.36
CA VAL A 66 -8.15 14.18 3.23
C VAL A 66 -7.91 15.47 2.44
N ASP A 67 -7.29 15.37 1.26
CA ASP A 67 -7.04 16.51 0.38
C ASP A 67 -8.35 17.18 -0.08
N GLU A 68 -9.31 16.40 -0.56
CA GLU A 68 -10.64 16.88 -0.98
C GLU A 68 -11.40 17.55 0.17
N THR A 69 -11.33 16.97 1.38
CA THR A 69 -11.98 17.54 2.56
C THR A 69 -11.34 18.88 2.93
N LEU A 70 -10.02 18.97 2.94
CA LEU A 70 -9.30 20.22 3.20
C LEU A 70 -9.63 21.28 2.13
N GLY A 71 -9.65 20.89 0.85
CA GLY A 71 -10.04 21.76 -0.25
C GLY A 71 -11.45 22.31 -0.09
N SER A 72 -12.43 21.45 0.22
CA SER A 72 -13.82 21.88 0.45
C SER A 72 -13.97 22.81 1.65
N LEU A 73 -13.21 22.58 2.72
CA LEU A 73 -13.22 23.47 3.89
C LEU A 73 -12.64 24.84 3.52
N LEU A 74 -11.54 24.88 2.78
CA LEU A 74 -10.96 26.16 2.36
C LEU A 74 -11.89 26.93 1.41
N ASP A 75 -12.58 26.25 0.50
CA ASP A 75 -13.53 26.86 -0.44
C ASP A 75 -14.75 27.47 0.28
N GLU A 76 -15.30 26.78 1.29
CA GLU A 76 -16.42 27.29 2.08
C GLU A 76 -16.07 28.56 2.89
N TYR A 77 -14.81 28.71 3.30
CA TYR A 77 -14.33 29.85 4.11
C TYR A 77 -13.59 30.93 3.29
N ALA A 78 -13.54 30.80 1.95
CA ALA A 78 -12.93 31.78 1.04
C ALA A 78 -13.93 32.85 0.56
#